data_AF-A0A356NE86-F1
#
_entry.id   AF-A0A356NE86-F1
#
_cell.length_a   1.000
_cell.length_b   1.000
_cell.length_c   1.000
_cell.angle_alpha   90.00
_cell.angle_beta   90.00
_cell.angle_gamma   90.00
#
_symmetry.space_group_name_H-M   'P 1'
#
loop_
_entity.id
_entity.type
_entity.pdbx_description
1 polymer ?
#
loop_
_entity_poly.entity_id
_entity_poly.type
_entity_poly.pdbx_seq_one_letter_code
_entity_poly.pdbx_strand_id
1 'polypeptide(L)' 'MPMPSLETLLLPGLVGALGVTYLVLAPGALMAWLHWRWHVMGKVERLLSYALVFLLFPGLILLAPFVNLRPVGRHGKP' A
#
# COMPACT_ATOMS: atom_id res chain seq x y z
N MET A 1 -7.80 37.39 8.37
CA MET A 1 -8.75 36.47 7.72
C MET A 1 -9.59 35.81 8.80
N PRO A 2 -10.89 35.62 8.61
CA PRO A 2 -11.69 34.80 9.54
C PRO A 2 -11.11 33.38 9.58
N MET A 3 -11.07 32.76 10.75
CA MET A 3 -10.65 31.37 10.88
C MET A 3 -11.64 30.48 10.11
N PRO A 4 -11.15 29.52 9.31
CA PRO A 4 -12.02 28.57 8.64
C PRO A 4 -12.82 27.77 9.68
N SER A 5 -14.10 27.56 9.42
CA SER A 5 -14.96 26.73 10.28
C SER A 5 -14.51 25.27 10.26
N LEU A 6 -14.86 24.50 11.30
CA LEU A 6 -14.54 23.08 11.36
C LEU A 6 -15.03 22.33 10.11
N GLU A 7 -16.24 22.61 9.64
CA GLU A 7 -16.81 22.01 8.43
C GLU A 7 -15.94 22.28 7.19
N THR A 8 -15.37 23.49 7.09
CA THR A 8 -14.46 23.88 6.00
C THR A 8 -13.14 23.12 6.09
N LEU A 9 -12.69 22.75 7.29
CA LEU A 9 -11.48 21.97 7.52
C LEU A 9 -11.70 20.45 7.39
N LEU A 10 -12.91 19.97 7.65
CA LEU A 10 -13.24 18.54 7.60
C LEU A 10 -13.08 17.97 6.19
N LEU A 11 -13.55 18.69 5.16
CA LEU A 11 -13.47 18.22 3.78
C LEU A 11 -12.02 17.97 3.32
N PRO A 12 -11.08 18.93 3.37
CA PRO A 12 -9.69 18.69 3.00
C PRO A 12 -9.00 17.69 3.93
N GLY A 13 -9.38 17.65 5.22
CA GLY A 13 -8.87 16.65 6.16
C GLY A 13 -9.24 15.23 5.75
N LEU A 14 -10.51 14.99 5.40
CA LEU A 14 -11.01 13.69 4.95
C LEU A 14 -10.41 13.31 3.59
N VAL A 15 -10.37 14.24 2.64
CA VAL A 15 -9.76 14.01 1.33
C VAL A 15 -8.27 13.70 1.47
N GLY A 16 -7.56 14.43 2.34
CA GLY A 16 -6.16 14.17 2.65
C GLY A 16 -5.95 12.79 3.29
N ALA A 17 -6.77 12.42 4.27
CA ALA A 17 -6.70 11.10 4.90
C ALA A 17 -6.97 9.97 3.91
N LEU A 18 -7.98 10.12 3.04
CA LEU A 18 -8.27 9.17 1.97
C LEU A 18 -7.11 9.08 0.97
N GLY A 19 -6.54 10.23 0.59
CA GLY A 19 -5.38 10.30 -0.30
C GLY A 19 -4.16 9.58 0.26
N VAL A 20 -3.80 9.83 1.53
CA VAL A 20 -2.70 9.14 2.22
C VAL A 20 -2.99 7.64 2.35
N THR A 21 -4.23 7.27 2.65
CA THR A 21 -4.63 5.87 2.73
C THR A 21 -4.47 5.17 1.37
N TYR A 22 -4.93 5.81 0.29
CA TYR A 22 -4.89 5.26 -1.06
C TYR A 22 -3.49 5.21 -1.67
N LEU A 23 -2.65 6.23 -1.43
CA LEU A 23 -1.32 6.33 -2.04
C LEU A 23 -0.19 5.71 -1.20
N VAL A 24 -0.38 5.55 0.12
CA VAL A 24 0.69 5.11 1.03
C VAL A 24 0.27 3.90 1.85
N LEU A 25 -0.76 4.01 2.68
CA LEU A 25 -1.07 2.98 3.68
C LEU A 25 -1.57 1.67 3.04
N ALA A 26 -2.57 1.74 2.16
CA ALA A 26 -3.12 0.56 1.50
C ALA A 26 -2.11 -0.11 0.54
N PRO A 27 -1.36 0.63 -0.31
CA PRO A 27 -0.30 0.04 -1.13
C PRO A 27 0.81 -0.60 -0.28
N GLY A 28 1.24 0.06 0.81
CA GLY A 28 2.24 -0.47 1.74
C GLY A 28 1.78 -1.79 2.37
N ALA A 29 0.53 -1.83 2.84
CA ALA A 29 -0.08 -3.04 3.38
C ALA A 29 -0.16 -4.16 2.34
N LEU A 30 -0.52 -3.83 1.09
CA LEU A 30 -0.56 -4.80 -0.01
C LEU A 30 0.83 -5.35 -0.33
N MET A 31 1.87 -4.50 -0.39
CA MET A 31 3.26 -4.96 -0.60
C MET A 31 3.71 -5.93 0.51
N ALA A 32 3.39 -5.63 1.78
CA ALA A 32 3.68 -6.53 2.88
C ALA A 32 2.93 -7.87 2.76
N TRP A 33 1.64 -7.82 2.42
CA TRP A 33 0.82 -9.01 2.20
C TRP A 33 1.37 -9.90 1.07
N LEU A 34 1.67 -9.28 -0.08
CA LEU A 34 2.28 -9.96 -1.22
C LEU A 34 3.62 -10.59 -0.80
N HIS A 35 4.49 -9.84 -0.12
CA HIS A 35 5.78 -10.38 0.32
C HIS A 35 5.65 -11.62 1.21
N TRP A 36 4.71 -11.61 2.17
CA TRP A 36 4.57 -12.70 3.13
C TRP A 36 3.88 -13.94 2.55
N ARG A 37 2.92 -13.76 1.64
CA ARG A 37 2.02 -14.86 1.26
C ARG A 37 2.11 -15.30 -0.19
N TRP A 38 2.86 -14.60 -1.05
CA TRP A 38 2.90 -14.88 -2.49
C TRP A 38 3.04 -16.37 -2.86
N HIS A 39 3.91 -17.09 -2.16
CA HIS A 39 4.21 -18.50 -2.43
C HIS A 39 3.13 -19.48 -1.94
N VAL A 40 2.27 -19.06 -1.02
CA VAL A 40 1.22 -19.90 -0.40
C VAL A 40 -0.20 -19.48 -0.77
N MET A 41 -0.37 -18.35 -1.49
CA MET A 41 -1.66 -17.80 -1.91
C MET A 41 -2.49 -18.80 -2.74
N GLY A 42 -3.74 -19.04 -2.33
CA GLY A 42 -4.72 -19.77 -3.11
C GLY A 42 -5.22 -19.00 -4.34
N LYS A 43 -6.06 -19.63 -5.18
CA LYS A 43 -6.52 -19.05 -6.46
C LYS A 43 -7.35 -17.76 -6.28
N VAL A 44 -8.28 -17.76 -5.33
CA VAL A 44 -9.15 -16.59 -5.04
C VAL A 44 -8.34 -15.44 -4.44
N GLU A 45 -7.50 -15.74 -3.45
CA GLU A 45 -6.62 -14.75 -2.81
C GLU A 45 -5.69 -14.08 -3.83
N ARG A 46 -5.14 -14.87 -4.77
CA ARG A 46 -4.27 -14.38 -5.83
C ARG A 46 -5.01 -13.48 -6.82
N LEU A 47 -6.22 -13.86 -7.22
CA LEU A 47 -7.07 -13.04 -8.09
C LEU A 47 -7.39 -11.68 -7.45
N LEU A 48 -7.79 -11.68 -6.18
CA LEU A 48 -8.05 -10.45 -5.42
C LEU A 48 -6.80 -9.59 -5.30
N SER A 49 -5.64 -10.21 -5.05
CA SER A 49 -4.36 -9.49 -4.95
C SER A 49 -4.01 -8.80 -6.27
N TYR A 50 -4.26 -9.43 -7.42
CA TYR A 50 -4.08 -8.78 -8.73
C TYR A 50 -5.02 -7.60 -8.93
N ALA A 51 -6.31 -7.75 -8.60
CA ALA A 51 -7.26 -6.65 -8.67
C ALA A 51 -6.83 -5.47 -7.78
N LEU A 52 -6.34 -5.75 -6.56
CA LEU A 52 -5.83 -4.73 -5.64
C LEU A 52 -4.55 -4.06 -6.17
N VAL A 53 -3.65 -4.79 -6.83
CA VAL A 53 -2.47 -4.18 -7.48
C VAL A 53 -2.89 -3.16 -8.54
N PHE A 54 -3.91 -3.46 -9.36
CA PHE A 54 -4.42 -2.50 -10.34
C PHE A 54 -5.12 -1.31 -9.68
N LEU A 55 -5.95 -1.56 -8.67
CA LEU A 55 -6.64 -0.50 -7.94
C LEU A 55 -5.66 0.47 -7.25
N LEU A 56 -4.58 -0.06 -6.67
CA LEU A 56 -3.60 0.68 -5.87
C LEU A 56 -2.31 0.99 -6.65
N PHE A 57 -2.29 0.78 -7.96
CA PHE A 57 -1.10 0.92 -8.81
C PHE A 57 -0.36 2.26 -8.64
N PRO A 58 -1.05 3.42 -8.58
CA PRO A 58 -0.37 4.72 -8.39
C PRO A 58 0.41 4.81 -7.08
N GLY A 59 -0.08 4.21 -6.00
CA GLY A 59 0.63 4.18 -4.73
C GLY A 59 1.76 3.15 -4.70
N LEU A 60 1.58 2.01 -5.38
CA LEU A 60 2.62 0.99 -5.50
C LEU A 60 3.85 1.53 -6.25
N ILE A 61 3.66 2.24 -7.37
CA ILE A 61 4.78 2.82 -8.11
C ILE A 61 5.48 3.96 -7.35
N LEU A 62 4.72 4.71 -6.53
CA LEU A 62 5.28 5.74 -5.65
C LEU A 62 6.21 5.13 -4.61
N LEU A 63 5.84 4.00 -4.02
CA LEU A 63 6.62 3.35 -2.96
C LEU A 63 7.75 2.44 -3.50
N ALA A 64 7.64 1.96 -4.74
CA ALA A 64 8.57 1.00 -5.34
C ALA A 64 10.07 1.35 -5.21
N PRO A 65 10.52 2.61 -5.37
CA PRO A 65 11.94 2.97 -5.23
C PRO A 65 12.49 2.79 -3.80
N PHE A 66 11.62 2.76 -2.79
CA PHE A 66 12.02 2.77 -1.39
C PHE A 66 12.00 1.38 -0.73
N VAL A 67 11.41 0.38 -1.39
CA VAL A 67 11.22 -0.96 -0.80
C VAL A 67 12.08 -1.99 -1.53
N ASN A 68 12.93 -2.69 -0.80
CA ASN A 68 13.70 -3.82 -1.31
C ASN A 68 13.21 -5.13 -0.68
N LEU A 69 12.40 -5.89 -1.42
CA LEU A 69 11.82 -7.16 -0.96
C LEU A 69 12.65 -8.38 -1.37
N ARG A 70 13.94 -8.17 -1.68
CA ARG A 70 14.84 -9.25 -2.05
C ARG A 70 14.94 -10.27 -0.90
N PRO A 71 14.79 -11.58 -1.18
CA PRO A 71 15.07 -12.61 -0.19
C PRO A 71 16.49 -12.44 0.36
N VAL A 72 16.63 -12.41 1.68
CA VAL A 72 17.95 -12.37 2.30
C VAL A 72 18.67 -13.67 1.96
N GLY A 73 19.88 -13.54 1.41
CA GLY A 73 20.69 -14.70 1.05
C GLY A 73 20.91 -15.59 2.27
N ARG A 74 20.65 -16.90 2.13
CA ARG A 74 21.05 -17.88 3.15
C ARG A 74 22.58 -17.89 3.17
N HIS A 75 23.19 -17.14 4.08
CA HIS A 75 24.61 -17.29 4.34
C HIS A 75 24.81 -18.74 4.77
N GLY A 76 25.57 -19.48 3.97
CA GLY A 76 25.84 -20.88 4.20
C GLY A 76 26.36 -21.09 5.63
N LYS A 77 25.56 -21.78 6.42
CA LYS A 77 26.07 -22.79 7.34
C LYS A 77 25.40 -24.11 6.92
N PRO A 78 26.17 -25.20 6.92
CA PRO A 78 25.83 -26.47 6.25
C PRO A 78 24.47 -27.03 6.67
#